data_AF-A0A251XGE5-F1
#
_entry.id   AF-A0A251XGE5-F1
#
_cell.length_a   1.000
_cell.length_b   1.000
_cell.length_c   1.000
_cell.angle_alpha   90.00
_cell.angle_beta   90.00
_cell.angle_gamma   90.00
#
_symmetry.space_group_name_H-M   'P 1'
#
loop_
_entity.id
_entity.type
_entity.pdbx_description
1 polymer ?
#
loop_
_entity_poly.entity_id
_entity_poly.type
_entity_poly.pdbx_seq_one_letter_code
_entity_poly.pdbx_strand_id
1 'polypeptide(L)'
;MRRRLDDPVLDTAISFAVPFVAFIPAEEVGASGVLAVVAAGIWSGHRSASTLSAQSRINERLNWRTVLFLLENGVFLVMGLELRDIIDEVHEADLGVGTAVAYGILTLVVLTLIRFGFLVPLLLASGGTRSTSRRARVGCGGGSSGSAGSAATIVRRGGSGPRADPPTTPGRPAGPPLAGARLARRLVLGWAGMRGVVTLAAAQSLPSGTPYRAQLVLIAFTVAIVSLLVNGGTLPAVIRLSGIRGSDAVEDQRQLAELVSELAEAGIRAVDEGVRQLPEGTTVDDEVVERVRRDTALKAEWVTERADAMAADDDAPLSPRAAYLMLRRHVLDAERAALLEARGTGEHPSRVLARAQRMLDQEEARLGRQATPADRPARRRLGSEHAAQQSTPGETRA
;
A
#
# COMPACT_ATOMS: atom_id res chain seq x y z
N MET A 1 -29.17 -1.29 -5.74
CA MET A 1 -29.44 -2.41 -4.79
C MET A 1 -28.44 -2.48 -3.63
N ARG A 2 -27.11 -2.46 -3.85
CA ARG A 2 -26.07 -2.54 -2.78
C ARG A 2 -26.18 -1.55 -1.62
N ARG A 3 -26.72 -0.34 -1.83
CA ARG A 3 -26.79 0.71 -0.78
C ARG A 3 -27.79 0.44 0.36
N ARG A 4 -28.53 -0.68 0.33
CA ARG A 4 -29.57 -1.01 1.32
C ARG A 4 -29.25 -2.26 2.16
N LEU A 5 -28.09 -2.87 1.98
CA LEU A 5 -27.70 -4.09 2.66
C LEU A 5 -26.28 -3.88 3.23
N ASP A 6 -26.20 -3.47 4.50
CA ASP A 6 -24.94 -3.33 5.24
C ASP A 6 -24.37 -4.71 5.64
N ASP A 7 -24.37 -5.67 4.72
CA ASP A 7 -23.81 -7.01 4.92
C ASP A 7 -22.54 -7.19 4.06
N PRO A 8 -21.34 -7.19 4.69
CA PRO A 8 -20.07 -7.40 3.98
C PRO A 8 -20.00 -8.71 3.19
N VAL A 9 -20.72 -9.75 3.62
CA VAL A 9 -20.73 -11.05 2.95
C VAL A 9 -21.48 -10.95 1.62
N LEU A 10 -22.65 -10.30 1.64
CA LEU A 10 -23.45 -10.11 0.43
C LEU A 10 -22.76 -9.17 -0.56
N ASP A 11 -22.14 -8.10 -0.08
CA ASP A 11 -21.34 -7.20 -0.93
C ASP A 11 -20.22 -7.96 -1.64
N THR A 12 -19.53 -8.83 -0.91
CA THR A 12 -18.49 -9.71 -1.44
C THR A 12 -19.07 -10.68 -2.48
N ALA A 13 -20.19 -11.35 -2.18
CA ALA A 13 -20.82 -12.31 -3.08
C ALA A 13 -21.27 -11.63 -4.39
N ILE A 14 -21.90 -10.46 -4.31
CA ILE A 14 -22.24 -9.65 -5.48
C ILE A 14 -20.97 -9.29 -6.26
N SER A 15 -19.85 -9.00 -5.57
CA SER A 15 -18.61 -8.62 -6.24
C SER A 15 -18.09 -9.75 -7.11
N PHE A 16 -18.17 -11.00 -6.63
CA PHE A 16 -17.79 -12.17 -7.40
C PHE A 16 -18.76 -12.47 -8.54
N ALA A 17 -20.05 -12.14 -8.40
CA ALA A 17 -21.04 -12.33 -9.46
C ALA A 17 -20.90 -11.31 -10.61
N VAL A 18 -20.49 -10.07 -10.32
CA VAL A 18 -20.41 -8.98 -11.30
C VAL A 18 -19.63 -9.34 -12.57
N PRO A 19 -18.42 -9.95 -12.52
CA PRO A 19 -17.73 -10.39 -13.70
C PRO A 19 -18.56 -11.32 -14.60
N PHE A 20 -19.20 -12.35 -14.03
CA PHE A 20 -19.98 -13.31 -14.82
C PHE A 20 -21.24 -12.67 -15.43
N VAL A 21 -21.90 -11.81 -14.66
CA VAL A 21 -23.08 -11.05 -15.13
C VAL A 21 -22.70 -10.04 -16.22
N ALA A 22 -21.49 -9.51 -16.21
CA ALA A 22 -21.00 -8.64 -17.27
C ALA A 22 -20.56 -9.44 -18.52
N PHE A 23 -19.96 -10.62 -18.31
CA PHE A 23 -19.40 -11.46 -19.38
C PHE A 23 -20.48 -12.08 -20.27
N ILE A 24 -21.46 -12.78 -19.67
CA ILE A 24 -22.40 -13.64 -20.42
C ILE A 24 -23.25 -12.83 -21.41
N PRO A 25 -23.94 -11.73 -21.02
CA PRO A 25 -24.78 -10.99 -21.95
C PRO A 25 -23.97 -10.29 -23.04
N ALA A 26 -22.71 -9.94 -22.75
CA ALA A 26 -21.83 -9.32 -23.74
C ALA A 26 -21.45 -10.31 -24.85
N GLU A 27 -21.13 -11.56 -24.52
CA GLU A 27 -20.87 -12.60 -25.52
C GLU A 27 -22.13 -12.93 -26.34
N GLU A 28 -23.32 -12.96 -25.72
CA GLU A 28 -24.58 -13.23 -26.44
C GLU A 28 -24.91 -12.20 -27.53
N VAL A 29 -24.50 -10.94 -27.34
CA VAL A 29 -24.66 -9.87 -28.35
C VAL A 29 -23.45 -9.75 -29.29
N GLY A 30 -22.49 -10.67 -29.23
CA GLY A 30 -21.27 -10.66 -30.04
C GLY A 30 -20.25 -9.58 -29.65
N ALA A 31 -20.39 -8.98 -28.46
CA ALA A 31 -19.38 -8.10 -27.89
C ALA A 31 -18.33 -8.91 -27.11
N SER A 32 -17.18 -8.29 -26.80
CA SER A 32 -16.16 -8.96 -26.01
C SER A 32 -16.56 -9.03 -24.52
N GLY A 33 -16.86 -10.24 -24.04
CA GLY A 33 -17.16 -10.49 -22.63
C GLY A 33 -16.04 -10.07 -21.69
N VAL A 34 -14.78 -10.30 -22.09
CA VAL A 34 -13.60 -9.89 -21.30
C VAL A 34 -13.54 -8.37 -21.15
N LEU A 35 -13.78 -7.59 -22.21
CA LEU A 35 -13.81 -6.13 -22.12
C LEU A 35 -14.98 -5.63 -21.28
N ALA A 36 -16.13 -6.29 -21.34
CA ALA A 36 -17.28 -5.97 -20.50
C ALA A 36 -16.97 -6.15 -19.00
N VAL A 37 -16.26 -7.22 -18.63
CA VAL A 37 -15.77 -7.44 -17.25
C VAL A 37 -14.81 -6.34 -16.82
N VAL A 38 -13.85 -5.97 -17.66
CA VAL A 38 -12.90 -4.89 -17.36
C VAL A 38 -13.61 -3.56 -17.16
N ALA A 39 -14.57 -3.23 -18.03
CA ALA A 39 -15.37 -2.01 -17.91
C ALA A 39 -16.20 -2.00 -16.61
N ALA A 40 -16.84 -3.13 -16.27
CA ALA A 40 -17.57 -3.29 -15.01
C ALA A 40 -16.65 -3.15 -13.78
N GLY A 41 -15.43 -3.70 -13.85
CA GLY A 41 -14.41 -3.57 -12.81
C GLY A 41 -13.96 -2.12 -12.59
N ILE A 42 -13.68 -1.38 -13.67
CA ILE A 42 -13.31 0.05 -13.60
C ILE A 42 -14.46 0.86 -13.01
N TRP A 43 -15.69 0.61 -13.45
CA TRP A 43 -16.88 1.28 -12.94
C TRP A 43 -17.10 1.00 -11.44
N SER A 44 -16.98 -0.26 -11.02
CA SER A 44 -17.10 -0.67 -9.62
C SER A 44 -15.99 -0.07 -8.75
N GLY A 45 -14.75 -0.09 -9.24
CA GLY A 45 -13.58 0.44 -8.54
C GLY A 45 -13.68 1.94 -8.26
N HIS A 46 -14.16 2.73 -9.24
CA HIS A 46 -14.32 4.16 -9.05
C HIS A 46 -15.44 4.49 -8.04
N ARG A 47 -16.53 3.73 -8.05
CA ARG A 47 -17.67 3.96 -7.15
C ARG A 47 -17.47 3.43 -5.73
N SER A 48 -16.61 2.42 -5.55
CA SER A 48 -16.31 1.75 -4.28
C SER A 48 -16.05 2.75 -3.13
N ALA A 49 -15.34 3.86 -3.39
CA ALA A 49 -15.05 4.89 -2.39
C ALA A 49 -16.29 5.61 -1.83
N SER A 50 -17.37 5.70 -2.60
CA SER A 50 -18.57 6.48 -2.28
C SER A 50 -19.78 5.63 -1.85
N THR A 51 -19.82 4.35 -2.23
CA THR A 51 -21.01 3.50 -2.05
C THR A 51 -20.85 2.37 -1.05
N LEU A 52 -19.61 1.95 -0.73
CA LEU A 52 -19.34 0.84 0.19
C LEU A 52 -18.95 1.34 1.57
N SER A 53 -19.33 0.61 2.62
CA SER A 53 -18.87 0.87 3.98
C SER A 53 -17.35 0.67 4.09
N ALA A 54 -16.70 1.29 5.08
CA ALA A 54 -15.26 1.17 5.28
C ALA A 54 -14.82 -0.29 5.47
N GLN A 55 -15.64 -1.09 6.17
CA GLN A 55 -15.40 -2.51 6.41
C GLN A 55 -15.55 -3.33 5.13
N SER A 56 -16.60 -3.05 4.34
CA SER A 56 -16.81 -3.71 3.03
C SER A 56 -15.63 -3.46 2.07
N ARG A 57 -15.12 -2.21 1.98
CA ARG A 57 -13.94 -1.89 1.14
C ARG A 57 -12.66 -2.63 1.55
N ILE A 58 -12.45 -2.82 2.86
CA ILE A 58 -11.27 -3.56 3.35
C ILE A 58 -11.41 -5.05 3.03
N ASN A 59 -12.57 -5.61 3.32
CA ASN A 59 -12.86 -7.02 3.07
C ASN A 59 -12.81 -7.35 1.57
N GLU A 60 -13.41 -6.53 0.72
CA GLU A 60 -13.39 -6.69 -0.74
C GLU A 60 -11.95 -6.70 -1.28
N ARG A 61 -11.11 -5.74 -0.87
CA ARG A 61 -9.70 -5.70 -1.29
C ARG A 61 -8.91 -6.92 -0.83
N LEU A 62 -9.10 -7.35 0.41
CA LEU A 62 -8.42 -8.53 0.95
C LEU A 62 -8.87 -9.80 0.21
N ASN A 63 -10.18 -9.96 0.02
CA ASN A 63 -10.76 -11.12 -0.66
C ASN A 63 -10.28 -11.20 -2.11
N TRP A 64 -10.32 -10.10 -2.87
CA TRP A 64 -9.82 -10.07 -4.25
C TRP A 64 -8.32 -10.33 -4.33
N ARG A 65 -7.51 -9.79 -3.41
CA ARG A 65 -6.07 -10.07 -3.38
C ARG A 65 -5.81 -11.56 -3.15
N THR A 66 -6.57 -12.18 -2.24
CA THR A 66 -6.47 -13.62 -1.98
C THR A 66 -6.92 -14.45 -3.19
N VAL A 67 -8.04 -14.10 -3.81
CA VAL A 67 -8.55 -14.82 -5.00
C VAL A 67 -7.58 -14.66 -6.17
N LEU A 68 -7.07 -13.47 -6.44
CA LEU A 68 -6.08 -13.24 -7.49
C LEU A 68 -4.82 -14.07 -7.24
N PHE A 69 -4.31 -14.07 -6.01
CA PHE A 69 -3.17 -14.90 -5.64
C PHE A 69 -3.46 -16.39 -5.88
N LEU A 70 -4.61 -16.90 -5.44
CA LEU A 70 -4.98 -18.31 -5.63
C LEU A 70 -5.13 -18.67 -7.11
N LEU A 71 -5.79 -17.81 -7.91
CA LEU A 71 -5.97 -18.02 -9.34
C LEU A 71 -4.64 -17.95 -10.09
N GLU A 72 -3.77 -16.99 -9.79
CA GLU A 72 -2.45 -16.87 -10.41
C GLU A 72 -1.61 -18.11 -10.14
N ASN A 73 -1.46 -18.50 -8.87
CA ASN A 73 -0.70 -19.70 -8.51
C ASN A 73 -1.35 -20.99 -9.02
N GLY A 74 -2.68 -21.06 -8.99
CA GLY A 74 -3.44 -22.21 -9.50
C GLY A 74 -3.24 -22.40 -11.00
N VAL A 75 -3.32 -21.32 -11.79
CA VAL A 75 -3.06 -21.42 -13.24
C VAL A 75 -1.60 -21.79 -13.48
N PHE A 76 -0.63 -21.19 -12.79
CA PHE A 76 0.77 -21.62 -12.95
C PHE A 76 1.01 -23.09 -12.59
N LEU A 77 0.32 -23.60 -11.56
CA LEU A 77 0.39 -25.00 -11.17
C LEU A 77 -0.18 -25.89 -12.28
N VAL A 78 -1.41 -25.63 -12.75
CA VAL A 78 -2.06 -26.40 -13.82
C VAL A 78 -1.22 -26.38 -15.10
N MET A 79 -0.76 -25.20 -15.52
CA MET A 79 0.10 -25.03 -16.69
C MET A 79 1.43 -25.80 -16.55
N GLY A 80 2.00 -25.83 -15.35
CA GLY A 80 3.23 -26.58 -15.07
C GLY A 80 3.03 -28.09 -15.15
N LEU A 81 1.83 -28.58 -14.78
CA LEU A 81 1.46 -30.00 -14.90
C LEU A 81 1.23 -30.39 -16.35
N GLU A 82 0.52 -29.56 -17.12
CA GLU A 82 0.23 -29.79 -18.55
C GLU A 82 1.46 -29.64 -19.46
N LEU A 83 2.56 -29.06 -18.97
CA LEU A 83 3.76 -28.82 -19.77
C LEU A 83 4.32 -30.09 -20.41
N ARG A 84 4.28 -31.22 -19.68
CA ARG A 84 4.81 -32.49 -20.20
C ARG A 84 3.99 -32.96 -21.40
N ASP A 85 2.67 -32.97 -21.26
CA ASP A 85 1.74 -33.39 -22.30
C ASP A 85 1.91 -32.53 -23.56
N ILE A 86 2.09 -31.21 -23.38
CA ILE A 86 2.33 -30.27 -24.49
C ILE A 86 3.67 -30.55 -25.19
N ILE A 87 4.72 -30.89 -24.44
CA ILE A 87 6.03 -31.20 -25.02
C ILE A 87 5.96 -32.49 -25.85
N ASP A 88 5.28 -33.51 -25.34
CA ASP A 88 5.10 -34.78 -26.03
C ASP A 88 4.28 -34.57 -27.32
N GLU A 89 3.18 -33.81 -27.27
CA GLU A 89 2.36 -33.47 -28.44
C GLU A 89 3.13 -32.67 -29.50
N VAL A 90 4.03 -31.76 -29.09
CA VAL A 90 4.89 -31.02 -30.01
C VAL A 90 6.00 -31.90 -30.58
N HIS A 91 6.49 -32.88 -29.83
CA HIS A 91 7.53 -33.80 -30.30
C HIS A 91 7.03 -34.71 -31.43
N GLU A 92 5.76 -35.11 -31.38
CA GLU A 92 5.11 -35.91 -32.41
C GLU A 92 4.75 -35.11 -33.68
N ALA A 93 4.72 -33.77 -33.59
CA ALA A 93 4.36 -32.88 -34.69
C ALA A 93 5.58 -32.38 -35.50
N ASP A 94 5.36 -31.99 -36.75
CA ASP A 94 6.40 -31.59 -37.73
C ASP A 94 7.39 -30.50 -37.24
N LEU A 95 6.94 -29.61 -36.36
CA LEU A 95 7.75 -28.54 -35.77
C LEU A 95 8.24 -28.97 -34.39
N GLY A 96 9.42 -29.57 -34.32
CA GLY A 96 9.98 -30.06 -33.07
C GLY A 96 10.14 -28.99 -31.97
N VAL A 97 10.25 -29.47 -30.72
CA VAL A 97 10.27 -28.67 -29.48
C VAL A 97 11.28 -27.51 -29.52
N GLY A 98 12.49 -27.77 -30.03
CA GLY A 98 13.55 -26.75 -30.11
C GLY A 98 13.16 -25.55 -30.97
N THR A 99 12.47 -25.78 -32.09
CA THR A 99 12.00 -24.73 -33.00
C THR A 99 10.89 -23.91 -32.34
N ALA A 100 9.96 -24.56 -31.63
CA ALA A 100 8.90 -23.87 -30.89
C ALA A 100 9.48 -22.98 -29.76
N VAL A 101 10.46 -23.47 -29.01
CA VAL A 101 11.16 -22.68 -27.99
C VAL A 101 11.91 -21.50 -28.62
N ALA A 102 12.59 -21.71 -29.75
CA ALA A 102 13.27 -20.64 -30.48
C ALA A 102 12.30 -19.55 -30.95
N TYR A 103 11.13 -19.93 -31.48
CA TYR A 103 10.06 -18.98 -31.81
C TYR A 103 9.49 -18.28 -30.57
N GLY A 104 9.39 -18.96 -29.43
CA GLY A 104 9.05 -18.37 -28.15
C GLY A 104 10.02 -17.27 -27.73
N ILE A 105 11.32 -17.54 -27.77
CA ILE A 105 12.37 -16.55 -27.44
C ILE A 105 12.35 -15.39 -28.44
N LEU A 106 12.25 -15.67 -29.74
CA LEU A 106 12.15 -14.65 -30.78
C LEU A 106 10.93 -13.75 -30.55
N THR A 107 9.78 -14.36 -30.26
CA THR A 107 8.54 -13.64 -29.95
C THR A 107 8.72 -12.76 -28.72
N LEU A 108 9.35 -13.27 -27.66
CA LEU A 108 9.66 -12.48 -26.46
C LEU A 108 10.53 -11.27 -26.78
N VAL A 109 11.59 -11.43 -27.58
CA VAL A 109 12.48 -10.34 -27.98
C VAL A 109 11.73 -9.31 -28.81
N VAL A 110 11.03 -9.74 -29.88
CA VAL A 110 10.25 -8.86 -30.75
C VAL A 110 9.23 -8.06 -29.94
N LEU A 111 8.48 -8.74 -29.09
CA LEU A 111 7.47 -8.09 -28.26
C LEU A 111 8.06 -7.16 -27.20
N THR A 112 9.28 -7.42 -26.74
CA THR A 112 10.02 -6.53 -25.82
C THR A 112 10.46 -5.27 -26.57
N LEU A 113 11.00 -5.41 -27.78
CA LEU A 113 11.38 -4.29 -28.64
C LEU A 113 10.17 -3.41 -29.02
N ILE A 114 9.05 -4.02 -29.43
CA ILE A 114 7.79 -3.30 -29.71
C ILE A 114 7.37 -2.49 -28.49
N ARG A 115 7.40 -3.09 -27.30
CA ARG A 115 7.05 -2.39 -26.07
C ARG A 115 7.93 -1.18 -25.81
N PHE A 116 9.25 -1.33 -25.89
CA PHE A 116 10.17 -0.19 -25.72
C PHE A 116 9.96 0.87 -26.79
N GLY A 117 9.71 0.44 -28.03
CA GLY A 117 9.39 1.31 -29.17
C GLY A 117 8.11 2.13 -28.97
N PHE A 118 7.07 1.59 -28.32
CA PHE A 118 5.84 2.34 -28.02
C PHE A 118 5.93 3.15 -26.71
N LEU A 119 6.50 2.57 -25.66
CA LEU A 119 6.46 3.14 -24.32
C LEU A 119 7.41 4.33 -24.17
N VAL A 120 8.60 4.28 -24.77
CA VAL A 120 9.59 5.36 -24.66
C VAL A 120 9.09 6.66 -25.32
N PRO A 121 8.57 6.65 -26.57
CA PRO A 121 7.99 7.85 -27.19
C PRO A 121 6.75 8.36 -26.49
N LEU A 122 5.83 7.47 -26.08
CA LEU A 122 4.60 7.85 -25.37
C LEU A 122 4.93 8.60 -24.06
N LEU A 123 5.93 8.13 -23.32
CA LEU A 123 6.34 8.75 -22.06
C LEU A 123 7.18 10.03 -22.27
N LEU A 124 7.87 10.16 -23.40
CA LEU A 124 8.54 11.39 -23.80
C LEU A 124 7.52 12.48 -24.15
N ALA A 125 6.47 12.12 -24.90
CA ALA A 125 5.40 13.04 -25.30
C ALA A 125 4.56 13.54 -24.11
N SER A 126 4.35 12.72 -23.08
CA SER A 126 3.58 13.09 -21.88
C SER A 126 4.35 13.92 -20.85
N GLY A 127 5.65 14.17 -21.04
CA GLY A 127 6.49 14.92 -20.10
C GLY A 127 6.30 16.45 -20.08
N GLY A 128 5.35 16.99 -20.84
CA GLY A 128 5.14 18.44 -21.03
C GLY A 128 4.01 19.08 -20.20
N THR A 129 3.18 18.33 -19.49
CA THR A 129 1.99 18.87 -18.82
C THR A 129 2.21 19.19 -17.35
N ARG A 130 2.65 20.44 -17.14
CA ARG A 130 2.24 21.37 -16.06
C ARG A 130 2.11 20.80 -14.64
N SER A 131 3.19 20.96 -13.87
CA SER A 131 3.05 21.33 -12.45
C SER A 131 2.43 22.72 -12.39
N THR A 132 1.11 22.80 -12.49
CA THR A 132 0.37 23.93 -11.93
C THR A 132 0.38 23.73 -10.43
N SER A 133 1.47 24.15 -9.79
CA SER A 133 1.48 24.54 -8.39
C SER A 133 0.53 25.73 -8.26
N ARG A 134 -0.77 25.44 -8.25
CA ARG A 134 -1.80 26.41 -7.92
C ARG A 134 -1.68 26.60 -6.42
N ARG A 135 -0.70 27.42 -6.01
CA ARG A 135 -0.71 28.10 -4.72
C ARG A 135 -2.04 28.83 -4.67
N ALA A 136 -3.05 28.18 -4.11
CA ALA A 136 -4.21 28.84 -3.58
C ALA A 136 -3.67 29.69 -2.43
N ARG A 137 -3.27 30.92 -2.79
CA ARG A 137 -3.09 32.02 -1.86
C ARG A 137 -4.50 32.33 -1.36
N VAL A 138 -5.02 31.50 -0.46
CA VAL A 138 -6.19 31.84 0.33
C VAL A 138 -5.73 32.97 1.23
N GLY A 139 -6.11 34.17 0.84
CA GLY A 139 -5.75 35.39 1.54
C GLY A 139 -6.21 35.29 2.99
N CYS A 140 -5.26 35.45 3.91
CA CYS A 140 -5.56 35.95 5.24
C CYS A 140 -6.19 37.34 5.07
N GLY A 141 -7.52 37.38 5.04
CA GLY A 141 -8.27 38.61 5.26
C GLY A 141 -8.13 38.98 6.72
N GLY A 142 -7.24 39.93 7.01
CA GLY A 142 -7.23 40.65 8.27
C GLY A 142 -8.58 41.34 8.48
N GLY A 143 -9.19 41.07 9.63
CA GLY A 143 -10.42 41.70 10.09
C GLY A 143 -10.38 41.82 11.60
N SER A 144 -9.74 42.90 12.06
CA SER A 144 -9.76 43.38 13.44
C SER A 144 -11.16 43.89 13.82
N SER A 145 -11.67 43.45 14.99
CA SER A 145 -12.75 44.04 15.82
C SER A 145 -13.39 42.88 16.59
N GLY A 146 -13.22 42.67 17.89
CA GLY A 146 -13.41 43.61 18.98
C GLY A 146 -14.73 43.31 19.69
N SER A 147 -14.71 42.47 20.75
CA SER A 147 -15.49 42.67 21.99
C SER A 147 -15.48 41.42 22.89
N ALA A 148 -14.91 41.62 24.09
CA ALA A 148 -15.40 41.20 25.40
C ALA A 148 -15.94 39.77 25.63
N GLY A 149 -15.30 39.07 26.57
CA GLY A 149 -16.05 38.35 27.60
C GLY A 149 -15.49 36.99 28.00
N SER A 150 -14.99 36.94 29.23
CA SER A 150 -15.02 35.76 30.12
C SER A 150 -13.84 34.78 30.12
N ALA A 151 -12.93 35.07 31.06
CA ALA A 151 -12.45 34.16 32.11
C ALA A 151 -11.91 32.77 31.73
N ALA A 152 -10.58 32.65 31.71
CA ALA A 152 -9.89 31.49 32.28
C ALA A 152 -8.47 31.86 32.71
N THR A 153 -8.29 31.88 34.03
CA THR A 153 -7.02 31.98 34.75
C THR A 153 -6.06 30.89 34.30
N ILE A 154 -4.92 31.25 33.69
CA ILE A 154 -3.79 30.34 33.50
C ILE A 154 -2.56 30.93 34.21
N VAL A 155 -2.01 30.06 35.06
CA VAL A 155 -0.91 30.26 35.98
C VAL A 155 0.35 30.76 35.27
N ARG A 156 0.93 31.81 35.85
CA ARG A 156 2.21 32.41 35.49
C ARG A 156 3.36 31.61 36.11
N ARG A 157 4.22 31.02 35.29
CA ARG A 157 5.63 30.65 35.62
C ARG A 157 6.37 30.72 34.28
N GLY A 158 7.21 31.72 33.98
CA GLY A 158 8.34 32.20 34.77
C GLY A 158 9.59 31.49 34.27
N GLY A 159 10.13 31.90 33.11
CA GLY A 159 11.30 31.30 32.47
C GLY A 159 11.64 31.98 31.15
N SER A 160 12.29 33.14 31.23
CA SER A 160 12.77 33.95 30.13
C SER A 160 14.04 33.31 29.52
N GLY A 161 13.94 32.71 28.34
CA GLY A 161 15.07 32.36 27.48
C GLY A 161 15.01 33.17 26.19
N PRO A 162 16.13 33.65 25.64
CA PRO A 162 16.12 34.44 24.41
C PRO A 162 15.63 33.58 23.24
N ARG A 163 14.66 34.09 22.49
CA ARG A 163 14.21 33.55 21.20
C ARG A 163 15.41 33.45 20.27
N ALA A 164 15.86 32.23 19.99
CA ALA A 164 16.73 31.96 18.85
C ALA A 164 15.85 31.86 17.61
N ASP A 165 16.10 32.70 16.62
CA ASP A 165 15.51 32.58 15.29
C ASP A 165 15.83 31.18 14.72
N PRO A 166 14.90 30.53 14.01
CA PRO A 166 15.19 29.26 13.36
C PRO A 166 16.31 29.47 12.32
N PRO A 167 17.33 28.60 12.28
CA PRO A 167 18.41 28.73 11.32
C PRO A 167 17.86 28.62 9.90
N THR A 168 18.08 29.66 9.11
CA THR A 168 17.85 29.66 7.67
C THR A 168 18.78 28.60 7.07
N THR A 169 18.25 27.44 6.73
CA THR A 169 19.03 26.37 6.12
C THR A 169 19.53 26.83 4.74
N PRO A 170 20.84 26.74 4.45
CA PRO A 170 21.34 27.03 3.11
C PRO A 170 20.79 25.98 2.14
N GLY A 171 20.26 26.45 1.00
CA GLY A 171 19.66 25.61 -0.02
C GLY A 171 20.56 24.44 -0.40
N ARG A 172 20.03 23.21 -0.25
CA ARG A 172 20.71 21.99 -0.70
C ARG A 172 21.03 22.08 -2.20
N PRO A 173 22.18 21.55 -2.65
CA PRO A 173 22.53 21.51 -4.06
C PRO A 173 21.47 20.72 -4.83
N ALA A 174 21.07 21.27 -5.98
CA ALA A 174 20.17 20.64 -6.92
C ALA A 174 20.63 19.19 -7.19
N GLY A 175 19.72 18.23 -7.00
CA GLY A 175 19.96 16.84 -7.34
C GLY A 175 20.36 16.65 -8.82
N PRO A 176 20.90 15.47 -9.19
CA PRO A 176 21.40 15.19 -10.53
C PRO A 176 20.36 15.49 -11.61
N PRO A 177 20.78 15.82 -12.84
CA PRO A 177 19.92 16.35 -13.89
C PRO A 177 18.71 15.46 -14.12
N LEU A 178 17.53 16.04 -13.91
CA LEU A 178 16.21 15.41 -13.94
C LEU A 178 15.95 14.57 -15.20
N ALA A 179 16.68 14.77 -16.30
CA ALA A 179 16.55 14.00 -17.53
C ALA A 179 16.97 12.52 -17.41
N GLY A 180 18.08 12.23 -16.71
CA GLY A 180 18.61 10.86 -16.59
C GLY A 180 17.71 9.96 -15.72
N ALA A 181 17.25 10.48 -14.58
CA ALA A 181 16.33 9.78 -13.69
C ALA A 181 14.96 9.52 -14.33
N ARG A 182 14.47 10.44 -15.19
CA ARG A 182 13.23 10.26 -15.96
C ARG A 182 13.35 9.15 -17.00
N LEU A 183 14.45 9.09 -17.74
CA LEU A 183 14.67 8.03 -18.75
C LEU A 183 14.80 6.66 -18.09
N ALA A 184 15.55 6.58 -16.98
CA ALA A 184 15.70 5.36 -16.21
C ALA A 184 14.35 4.85 -15.68
N ARG A 185 13.48 5.73 -15.17
CA ARG A 185 12.12 5.37 -14.68
C ARG A 185 11.22 4.83 -15.79
N ARG A 186 11.34 5.40 -16.97
CA ARG A 186 10.63 4.93 -18.17
C ARG A 186 11.15 3.56 -18.63
N LEU A 187 12.46 3.33 -18.54
CA LEU A 187 13.06 2.02 -18.82
C LEU A 187 12.58 0.95 -17.83
N VAL A 188 12.53 1.28 -16.53
CA VAL A 188 11.99 0.38 -15.50
C VAL A 188 10.51 0.07 -15.77
N LEU A 189 9.69 1.06 -16.14
CA LEU A 189 8.28 0.84 -16.49
C LEU A 189 8.11 -0.04 -17.74
N GLY A 190 9.04 0.06 -18.69
CA GLY A 190 9.15 -0.84 -19.84
C GLY A 190 9.53 -2.26 -19.45
N TRP A 191 10.44 -2.40 -18.49
CA TRP A 191 10.94 -3.69 -18.02
C TRP A 191 9.97 -4.41 -17.05
N ALA A 192 9.13 -3.66 -16.34
CA ALA A 192 8.30 -4.17 -15.24
C ALA A 192 7.07 -4.99 -15.66
N GLY A 193 6.65 -4.98 -16.93
CA GLY A 193 5.49 -5.78 -17.31
C GLY A 193 5.90 -7.20 -17.68
N MET A 194 5.84 -8.06 -16.66
CA MET A 194 5.90 -9.51 -16.81
C MET A 194 4.75 -9.97 -17.72
N ARG A 195 5.04 -10.84 -18.69
CA ARG A 195 3.99 -11.49 -19.47
C ARG A 195 3.46 -12.63 -18.61
N GLY A 196 2.26 -12.41 -18.09
CA GLY A 196 1.70 -13.24 -17.03
C GLY A 196 0.75 -14.33 -17.54
N VAL A 197 -0.05 -14.80 -16.59
CA VAL A 197 -1.09 -15.83 -16.71
C VAL A 197 -2.08 -15.56 -17.86
N VAL A 198 -2.37 -14.29 -18.16
CA VAL A 198 -3.36 -13.92 -19.18
C VAL A 198 -2.94 -14.39 -20.59
N THR A 199 -1.65 -14.29 -20.93
CA THR A 199 -1.14 -14.76 -22.23
C THR A 199 -1.29 -16.27 -22.38
N LEU A 200 -1.01 -17.00 -21.29
CA LEU A 200 -1.16 -18.45 -21.25
C LEU A 200 -2.63 -18.88 -21.38
N ALA A 201 -3.51 -18.27 -20.58
CA ALA A 201 -4.94 -18.54 -20.64
C ALA A 201 -5.52 -18.27 -22.03
N ALA A 202 -5.09 -17.17 -22.67
CA ALA A 202 -5.50 -16.86 -24.04
C ALA A 202 -5.01 -17.92 -25.04
N ALA A 203 -3.76 -18.38 -24.94
CA ALA A 203 -3.25 -19.45 -25.80
C ALA A 203 -4.03 -20.76 -25.62
N GLN A 204 -4.44 -21.09 -24.40
CA GLN A 204 -5.22 -22.30 -24.14
C GLN A 204 -6.67 -22.23 -24.64
N SER A 205 -7.25 -21.03 -24.69
CA SER A 205 -8.59 -20.82 -25.25
C SER A 205 -8.68 -21.05 -26.77
N LEU A 206 -7.55 -21.32 -27.43
CA LEU A 206 -7.54 -21.69 -28.85
C LEU A 206 -8.32 -23.00 -29.07
N PRO A 207 -9.24 -23.04 -30.06
CA PRO A 207 -9.99 -24.24 -30.41
C PRO A 207 -9.08 -25.44 -30.70
N SER A 208 -9.51 -26.66 -30.37
CA SER A 208 -8.74 -27.89 -30.57
C SER A 208 -8.36 -28.15 -32.04
N GLY A 209 -9.17 -27.70 -32.99
CA GLY A 209 -8.88 -27.80 -34.43
C GLY A 209 -7.88 -26.77 -34.97
N THR A 210 -7.30 -25.91 -34.12
CA THR A 210 -6.35 -24.89 -34.56
C THR A 210 -5.05 -25.54 -35.02
N PRO A 211 -4.57 -25.27 -36.25
CA PRO A 211 -3.27 -25.75 -36.71
C PRO A 211 -2.16 -25.29 -35.76
N TYR A 212 -1.25 -26.21 -35.45
CA TYR A 212 -0.12 -25.95 -34.56
C TYR A 212 -0.47 -25.47 -33.15
N ARG A 213 -1.66 -25.84 -32.63
CA ARG A 213 -2.11 -25.44 -31.29
C ARG A 213 -1.07 -25.76 -30.21
N ALA A 214 -0.56 -26.98 -30.18
CA ALA A 214 0.44 -27.41 -29.19
C ALA A 214 1.70 -26.54 -29.25
N GLN A 215 2.19 -26.20 -30.45
CA GLN A 215 3.32 -25.29 -30.63
C GLN A 215 3.00 -23.87 -30.17
N LEU A 216 1.81 -23.35 -30.47
CA LEU A 216 1.38 -22.01 -30.04
C LEU A 216 1.29 -21.92 -28.51
N VAL A 217 0.76 -22.96 -27.86
CA VAL A 217 0.71 -23.05 -26.39
C VAL A 217 2.13 -23.14 -25.82
N LEU A 218 3.02 -23.95 -26.41
CA LEU A 218 4.42 -24.05 -25.98
C LEU A 218 5.20 -22.73 -26.17
N ILE A 219 4.95 -22.00 -27.25
CA ILE A 219 5.49 -20.66 -27.52
C ILE A 219 5.02 -19.70 -26.42
N ALA A 220 3.71 -19.66 -26.13
CA ALA A 220 3.16 -18.81 -25.08
C ALA A 220 3.74 -19.15 -23.71
N PHE A 221 3.93 -20.44 -23.43
CA PHE A 221 4.54 -20.93 -22.19
C PHE A 221 6.01 -20.50 -22.06
N THR A 222 6.78 -20.67 -23.13
CA THR A 222 8.17 -20.19 -23.21
C THR A 222 8.24 -18.69 -22.96
N VAL A 223 7.39 -17.89 -23.61
CA VAL A 223 7.32 -16.44 -23.40
C VAL A 223 7.00 -16.10 -21.95
N ALA A 224 6.00 -16.74 -21.35
CA ALA A 224 5.60 -16.48 -19.97
C ALA A 224 6.72 -16.81 -18.97
N ILE A 225 7.25 -18.05 -18.99
CA ILE A 225 8.30 -18.50 -18.07
C ILE A 225 9.58 -17.71 -18.22
N VAL A 226 10.07 -17.54 -19.46
CA VAL A 226 11.31 -16.79 -19.68
C VAL A 226 11.13 -15.33 -19.26
N SER A 227 9.97 -14.71 -19.52
CA SER A 227 9.72 -13.36 -19.04
C SER A 227 9.64 -13.27 -17.52
N LEU A 228 9.07 -14.25 -16.82
CA LEU A 228 8.99 -14.27 -15.35
C LEU A 228 10.37 -14.44 -14.71
N LEU A 229 11.17 -15.39 -15.22
CA LEU A 229 12.52 -15.65 -14.74
C LEU A 229 13.46 -14.47 -15.02
N VAL A 230 13.49 -14.01 -16.28
CA VAL A 230 14.36 -12.93 -16.70
C VAL A 230 13.89 -11.61 -16.12
N ASN A 231 12.66 -11.16 -16.38
CA ASN A 231 12.21 -9.85 -15.92
C ASN A 231 12.02 -9.82 -14.40
N GLY A 232 11.46 -10.87 -13.79
CA GLY A 232 11.28 -10.95 -12.35
C GLY A 232 12.61 -11.00 -11.57
N GLY A 233 13.58 -11.78 -12.07
CA GLY A 233 14.90 -11.88 -11.45
C GLY A 233 15.80 -10.66 -11.69
N THR A 234 15.68 -10.00 -12.85
CA THR A 234 16.50 -8.83 -13.19
C THR A 234 15.91 -7.53 -12.66
N LEU A 235 14.62 -7.44 -12.36
CA LEU A 235 13.98 -6.20 -11.90
C LEU A 235 14.67 -5.61 -10.65
N PRO A 236 14.99 -6.37 -9.58
CA PRO A 236 15.71 -5.81 -8.43
C PRO A 236 17.08 -5.26 -8.81
N ALA A 237 17.80 -5.93 -9.72
CA ALA A 237 19.10 -5.47 -10.20
C ALA A 237 18.97 -4.20 -11.04
N VAL A 238 18.00 -4.14 -11.96
CA VAL A 238 17.71 -2.96 -12.79
C VAL A 238 17.29 -1.78 -11.92
N ILE A 239 16.48 -2.00 -10.88
CA ILE A 239 16.10 -0.95 -9.91
C ILE A 239 17.34 -0.41 -9.17
N ARG A 240 18.22 -1.28 -8.68
CA ARG A 240 19.47 -0.83 -8.03
C ARG A 240 20.39 -0.08 -8.99
N LEU A 241 20.56 -0.59 -10.21
CA LEU A 241 21.50 -0.06 -11.20
C LEU A 241 21.01 1.27 -11.79
N SER A 242 19.70 1.44 -11.94
CA SER A 242 19.10 2.67 -12.43
C SER A 242 19.18 3.83 -11.43
N GLY A 243 19.59 3.58 -10.18
CA GLY A 243 19.71 4.60 -9.14
C GLY A 243 18.37 5.24 -8.77
N ILE A 244 17.26 4.68 -9.25
CA ILE A 244 15.91 5.15 -9.00
C ILE A 244 15.55 4.70 -7.59
N ARG A 245 15.91 5.54 -6.62
CA ARG A 245 15.02 5.74 -5.47
C ARG A 245 13.65 6.11 -6.05
N GLY A 246 12.56 5.54 -5.53
CA GLY A 246 11.22 5.58 -6.11
C GLY A 246 10.69 7.00 -6.43
N SER A 247 9.38 7.19 -6.54
CA SER A 247 8.87 8.51 -6.14
C SER A 247 9.54 8.88 -4.81
N ASP A 248 9.98 10.12 -4.65
CA ASP A 248 10.71 10.52 -3.45
C ASP A 248 9.83 10.14 -2.26
N ALA A 249 10.23 9.09 -1.52
CA ALA A 249 9.35 8.49 -0.51
C ALA A 249 9.05 9.50 0.59
N VAL A 250 9.94 10.49 0.75
CA VAL A 250 9.73 11.65 1.61
C VAL A 250 8.65 12.57 1.02
N GLU A 251 8.72 12.86 -0.28
CA GLU A 251 7.73 13.70 -0.98
C GLU A 251 6.32 13.08 -1.00
N ASP A 252 6.18 11.78 -1.27
CA ASP A 252 4.89 11.09 -1.24
C ASP A 252 4.28 11.14 0.18
N GLN A 253 5.11 11.02 1.22
CA GLN A 253 4.66 11.11 2.61
C GLN A 253 4.28 12.55 2.99
N ARG A 254 4.99 13.55 2.47
CA ARG A 254 4.61 14.97 2.63
C ARG A 254 3.25 15.25 2.00
N GLN A 255 3.02 14.82 0.76
CA GLN A 255 1.72 14.97 0.10
C GLN A 255 0.60 14.26 0.87
N LEU A 256 0.89 13.09 1.45
CA LEU A 256 -0.05 12.40 2.32
C LEU A 256 -0.33 13.20 3.61
N ALA A 257 0.70 13.79 4.23
CA ALA A 257 0.55 14.62 5.42
C ALA A 257 -0.29 15.88 5.13
N GLU A 258 -0.06 16.52 4.00
CA GLU A 258 -0.86 17.65 3.51
C GLU A 258 -2.33 17.24 3.34
N LEU A 259 -2.60 16.17 2.59
CA LEU A 259 -3.95 15.68 2.37
C LEU A 259 -4.64 15.29 3.68
N VAL A 260 -3.95 14.58 4.59
CA VAL A 260 -4.55 14.17 5.86
C VAL A 260 -4.83 15.38 6.76
N SER A 261 -3.99 16.41 6.72
CA SER A 261 -4.24 17.67 7.43
C SER A 261 -5.48 18.38 6.89
N GLU A 262 -5.63 18.49 5.57
CA GLU A 262 -6.84 19.03 4.95
C GLU A 262 -8.10 18.24 5.34
N LEU A 263 -8.02 16.90 5.36
CA LEU A 263 -9.11 16.04 5.80
C LEU A 263 -9.43 16.22 7.30
N ALA A 264 -8.43 16.41 8.15
CA ALA A 264 -8.62 16.63 9.58
C ALA A 264 -9.27 17.99 9.84
N GLU A 265 -8.84 19.06 9.16
CA GLU A 265 -9.49 20.35 9.24
C GLU A 265 -10.96 20.30 8.79
N ALA A 266 -11.24 19.61 7.68
CA ALA A 266 -12.61 19.42 7.22
C ALA A 266 -13.45 18.65 8.26
N GLY A 267 -12.86 17.62 8.88
CA GLY A 267 -13.48 16.87 9.97
C GLY A 267 -13.77 17.73 11.20
N ILE A 268 -12.81 18.55 11.64
CA ILE A 268 -12.96 19.47 12.78
C ILE A 268 -14.05 20.50 12.51
N ARG A 269 -14.09 21.10 11.29
CA ARG A 269 -15.16 22.01 10.89
C ARG A 269 -16.55 21.33 10.90
N ALA A 270 -16.60 20.05 10.57
CA ALA A 270 -17.83 19.28 10.57
C ALA A 270 -18.35 18.94 11.98
N VAL A 271 -17.51 19.02 13.03
CA VAL A 271 -17.94 18.77 14.41
C VAL A 271 -19.03 19.76 14.85
N ASP A 272 -18.84 21.05 14.54
CA ASP A 272 -19.80 22.11 14.88
C ASP A 272 -21.16 21.92 14.18
N GLU A 273 -21.13 21.44 12.95
CA GLU A 273 -22.34 21.10 12.20
C GLU A 273 -23.00 19.85 12.75
N GLY A 274 -22.21 18.82 13.09
CA GLY A 274 -22.71 17.57 13.67
C GLY A 274 -23.42 17.79 15.00
N VAL A 275 -22.89 18.67 15.87
CA VAL A 275 -23.53 19.03 17.15
C VAL A 275 -24.87 19.73 16.91
N ARG A 276 -24.97 20.60 15.89
CA ARG A 276 -26.22 21.29 15.53
C ARG A 276 -27.29 20.36 14.94
N GLN A 277 -26.91 19.22 14.38
CA GLN A 277 -27.81 18.24 13.76
C GLN A 277 -28.26 17.12 14.72
N LEU A 278 -27.91 17.21 16.01
CA LEU A 278 -28.30 16.20 16.99
C LEU A 278 -29.83 16.18 17.18
N PRO A 279 -30.43 15.00 17.48
CA PRO A 279 -31.86 14.90 17.78
C PRO A 279 -32.27 15.83 18.91
N GLU A 280 -33.47 16.42 18.81
CA GLU A 280 -34.01 17.33 19.83
C GLU A 280 -33.95 16.70 21.23
N GLY A 281 -33.42 17.45 22.20
CA GLY A 281 -33.22 17.00 23.58
C GLY A 281 -31.87 16.32 23.87
N THR A 282 -31.02 16.09 22.86
CA THR A 282 -29.66 15.57 23.07
C THR A 282 -28.72 16.71 23.46
N THR A 283 -28.18 16.68 24.67
CA THR A 283 -27.09 17.57 25.09
C THR A 283 -25.77 16.82 25.04
N VAL A 284 -24.74 17.43 24.47
CA VAL A 284 -23.38 16.87 24.41
C VAL A 284 -22.48 17.78 25.21
N ASP A 285 -21.70 17.19 26.11
CA ASP A 285 -20.71 17.89 26.91
C ASP A 285 -19.59 18.45 26.02
N ASP A 286 -19.17 19.69 26.29
CA ASP A 286 -18.06 20.35 25.61
C ASP A 286 -16.77 19.52 25.70
N GLU A 287 -16.56 18.76 26.78
CA GLU A 287 -15.40 17.88 26.91
C GLU A 287 -15.38 16.79 25.82
N VAL A 288 -16.54 16.25 25.44
CA VAL A 288 -16.66 15.23 24.39
C VAL A 288 -16.38 15.86 23.03
N VAL A 289 -16.91 17.06 22.78
CA VAL A 289 -16.64 17.82 21.55
C VAL A 289 -15.14 18.07 21.40
N GLU A 290 -14.50 18.57 22.45
CA GLU A 290 -13.06 18.82 22.46
C GLU A 290 -12.23 17.54 22.34
N ARG A 291 -12.70 16.42 22.89
CA ARG A 291 -12.06 15.11 22.70
C ARG A 291 -12.09 14.68 21.24
N VAL A 292 -13.22 14.79 20.55
CA VAL A 292 -13.34 14.43 19.12
C VAL A 292 -12.45 15.32 18.26
N ARG A 293 -12.36 16.62 18.55
CA ARG A 293 -11.43 17.54 17.86
C ARG A 293 -9.99 17.12 18.07
N ARG A 294 -9.59 16.85 19.32
CA ARG A 294 -8.23 16.38 19.65
C ARG A 294 -7.88 15.08 18.94
N ASP A 295 -8.76 14.07 18.98
CA ASP A 295 -8.51 12.79 18.33
C ASP A 295 -8.35 12.94 16.80
N THR A 296 -9.11 13.85 16.19
CA THR A 296 -9.00 14.16 14.76
C THR A 296 -7.68 14.86 14.43
N ALA A 297 -7.26 15.83 15.25
CA ALA A 297 -5.99 16.55 15.08
C ALA A 297 -4.77 15.64 15.28
N LEU A 298 -4.77 14.82 16.34
CA LEU A 298 -3.70 13.87 16.66
C LEU A 298 -3.42 12.90 15.50
N LYS A 299 -4.48 12.47 14.80
CA LYS A 299 -4.34 11.61 13.63
C LYS A 299 -3.57 12.28 12.49
N ALA A 300 -3.77 13.57 12.25
CA ALA A 300 -3.04 14.32 11.22
C ALA A 300 -1.61 14.65 11.65
N GLU A 301 -1.42 15.02 12.91
CA GLU A 301 -0.10 15.24 13.51
C GLU A 301 0.78 14.01 13.35
N TRP A 302 0.28 12.80 13.64
CA TRP A 302 1.04 11.57 13.45
C TRP A 302 1.53 11.37 12.01
N VAL A 303 0.71 11.68 11.00
CA VAL A 303 1.10 11.53 9.59
C VAL A 303 2.16 12.57 9.21
N THR A 304 2.06 13.78 9.76
CA THR A 304 3.04 14.86 9.56
C THR A 304 4.38 14.53 10.21
N GLU A 305 4.37 14.12 11.49
CA GLU A 305 5.58 13.69 12.20
C GLU A 305 6.30 12.54 11.49
N ARG A 306 5.55 11.68 10.78
CA ARG A 306 6.13 10.63 9.96
C ARG A 306 6.85 11.18 8.73
N ALA A 307 6.26 12.14 8.03
CA ALA A 307 6.91 12.78 6.89
C ALA A 307 8.20 13.50 7.33
N ASP A 308 8.16 14.15 8.50
CA ASP A 308 9.31 14.83 9.11
C ASP A 308 10.40 13.84 9.56
N ALA A 309 10.02 12.75 10.22
CA ALA A 309 10.97 11.71 10.63
C ALA A 309 11.66 11.03 9.45
N MET A 310 10.98 10.90 8.30
CA MET A 310 11.59 10.38 7.08
C MET A 310 12.52 11.39 6.39
N ALA A 311 12.36 12.68 6.68
CA ALA A 311 13.23 13.76 6.19
C ALA A 311 14.41 14.07 7.12
N ALA A 312 14.34 13.62 8.38
CA ALA A 312 15.34 13.85 9.41
C ALA A 312 16.59 12.96 9.22
N ASP A 313 17.73 13.43 9.72
CA ASP A 313 18.98 12.66 9.74
C ASP A 313 18.94 11.56 10.82
N ASP A 314 19.79 10.52 10.67
CA ASP A 314 19.81 9.34 11.57
C ASP A 314 20.07 9.67 13.05
N ASP A 315 20.69 10.81 13.34
CA ASP A 315 21.00 11.28 14.70
C ASP A 315 19.88 12.16 15.31
N ALA A 316 18.75 12.31 14.61
CA ALA A 316 17.61 13.06 15.13
C ALA A 316 17.02 12.38 16.38
N PRO A 317 16.58 13.17 17.38
CA PRO A 317 15.92 12.61 18.55
C PRO A 317 14.65 11.85 18.14
N LEU A 318 14.31 10.83 18.95
CA LEU A 318 13.08 10.05 18.79
C LEU A 318 11.87 10.99 18.67
N SER A 319 11.09 10.81 17.60
CA SER A 319 9.86 11.58 17.42
C SER A 319 8.85 11.24 18.54
N PRO A 320 8.00 12.20 18.95
CA PRO A 320 6.95 11.94 19.94
C PRO A 320 6.09 10.71 19.58
N ARG A 321 5.73 10.55 18.30
CA ARG A 321 5.06 9.35 17.80
C ARG A 321 5.88 8.08 17.99
N ALA A 322 7.18 8.08 17.68
CA ALA A 322 8.02 6.88 17.86
C ALA A 322 8.08 6.48 19.34
N ALA A 323 8.26 7.46 20.24
CA ALA A 323 8.21 7.24 21.68
C ALA A 323 6.85 6.68 22.14
N TYR A 324 5.75 7.25 21.66
CA TYR A 324 4.39 6.76 21.93
C TYR A 324 4.21 5.31 21.48
N LEU A 325 4.60 4.96 20.25
CA LEU A 325 4.46 3.60 19.71
C LEU A 325 5.29 2.59 20.50
N MET A 326 6.50 2.97 20.91
CA MET A 326 7.36 2.13 21.76
C MET A 326 6.70 1.85 23.11
N LEU A 327 6.21 2.89 23.79
CA LEU A 327 5.54 2.74 25.09
C LEU A 327 4.22 1.96 24.97
N ARG A 328 3.41 2.23 23.94
CA ARG A 328 2.15 1.52 23.74
C ARG A 328 2.37 0.03 23.45
N ARG A 329 3.44 -0.32 22.73
CA ARG A 329 3.81 -1.72 22.54
C ARG A 329 4.12 -2.41 23.86
N HIS A 330 4.85 -1.75 24.75
CA HIS A 330 5.16 -2.29 26.07
C HIS A 330 3.90 -2.52 26.91
N VAL A 331 2.94 -1.59 26.86
CA VAL A 331 1.64 -1.74 27.53
C VAL A 331 0.87 -2.94 26.98
N LEU A 332 0.80 -3.13 25.65
CA LEU A 332 0.13 -4.28 25.05
C LEU A 332 0.76 -5.61 25.42
N ASP A 333 2.09 -5.68 25.51
CA ASP A 333 2.79 -6.89 25.92
C ASP A 333 2.46 -7.23 27.39
N ALA A 334 2.31 -6.22 28.26
CA ALA A 334 1.86 -6.40 29.65
C ALA A 334 0.38 -6.83 29.75
N GLU A 335 -0.53 -6.18 29.00
CA GLU A 335 -1.95 -6.55 28.95
C GLU A 335 -2.15 -8.01 28.47
N ARG A 336 -1.31 -8.48 27.53
CA ARG A 336 -1.30 -9.87 27.08
C ARG A 336 -0.85 -10.84 28.15
N ALA A 337 0.21 -10.51 28.89
CA ALA A 337 0.67 -11.34 29.99
C ALA A 337 -0.43 -11.51 31.04
N ALA A 338 -1.11 -10.41 31.41
CA ALA A 338 -2.24 -10.44 32.33
C ALA A 338 -3.42 -11.27 31.81
N LEU A 339 -3.73 -11.20 30.50
CA LEU A 339 -4.78 -12.03 29.90
C LEU A 339 -4.44 -13.53 29.93
N LEU A 340 -3.15 -13.89 29.76
CA LEU A 340 -2.68 -15.27 29.84
C LEU A 340 -2.73 -15.80 31.28
N GLU A 341 -2.38 -14.98 32.26
CA GLU A 341 -2.52 -15.31 33.68
C GLU A 341 -3.99 -15.54 34.05
N ALA A 342 -4.88 -14.62 33.66
CA ALA A 342 -6.33 -14.73 33.85
C ALA A 342 -6.95 -15.97 33.16
N ARG A 343 -6.29 -16.51 32.12
CA ARG A 343 -6.67 -17.78 31.50
C ARG A 343 -6.24 -18.98 32.34
N GLY A 344 -5.11 -18.89 33.04
CA GLY A 344 -4.58 -19.93 33.91
C GLY A 344 -5.35 -20.11 35.21
N THR A 345 -5.98 -19.06 35.73
CA THR A 345 -6.77 -19.11 36.98
C THR A 345 -8.16 -19.74 36.81
N GLY A 346 -8.70 -19.75 35.60
CA GLY A 346 -10.04 -20.29 35.31
C GLY A 346 -11.20 -19.43 35.81
N GLU A 347 -10.94 -18.22 36.33
CA GLU A 347 -11.95 -17.32 36.91
C GLU A 347 -12.88 -16.68 35.86
N HIS A 348 -12.45 -16.66 34.60
CA HIS A 348 -13.20 -16.02 33.52
C HIS A 348 -13.70 -17.03 32.47
N PRO A 349 -14.98 -16.95 32.06
CA PRO A 349 -15.50 -17.78 30.98
C PRO A 349 -14.73 -17.58 29.67
N SER A 350 -14.53 -18.66 28.90
CA SER A 350 -13.79 -18.64 27.63
C SER A 350 -14.30 -17.59 26.63
N ARG A 351 -15.61 -17.29 26.62
CA ARG A 351 -16.20 -16.25 25.77
C ARG A 351 -15.73 -14.83 26.10
N VAL A 352 -15.45 -14.55 27.38
CA VAL A 352 -14.97 -13.24 27.87
C VAL A 352 -13.49 -13.09 27.52
N LEU A 353 -12.70 -14.14 27.80
CA LEU A 353 -11.27 -14.17 27.43
C LEU A 353 -11.09 -14.03 25.91
N ALA A 354 -11.90 -14.72 25.10
CA ALA A 354 -11.87 -14.57 23.65
C ALA A 354 -12.26 -13.17 23.17
N ARG A 355 -13.17 -12.48 23.87
CA ARG A 355 -13.52 -11.09 23.56
C ARG A 355 -12.39 -10.13 23.92
N ALA A 356 -11.78 -10.27 25.09
CA ALA A 356 -10.63 -9.48 25.51
C ALA A 356 -9.44 -9.69 24.54
N GLN A 357 -9.16 -10.94 24.15
CA GLN A 357 -8.12 -11.24 23.16
C GLN A 357 -8.37 -10.52 21.83
N ARG A 358 -9.61 -10.56 21.32
CA ARG A 358 -9.97 -9.85 20.08
C ARG A 358 -9.77 -8.34 20.19
N MET A 359 -9.98 -7.73 21.35
CA MET A 359 -9.75 -6.31 21.55
C MET A 359 -8.25 -5.98 21.47
N LEU A 360 -7.40 -6.75 22.15
CA LEU A 360 -5.94 -6.59 22.09
C LEU A 360 -5.41 -6.83 20.67
N ASP A 361 -5.91 -7.84 19.97
CA ASP A 361 -5.49 -8.16 18.60
C ASP A 361 -5.88 -7.05 17.61
N GLN A 362 -7.06 -6.43 17.78
CA GLN A 362 -7.46 -5.27 16.97
C GLN A 362 -6.55 -4.07 17.19
N GLU A 363 -6.10 -3.88 18.43
CA GLU A 363 -5.22 -2.78 18.75
C GLU A 363 -3.80 -3.00 18.23
N GLU A 364 -3.26 -4.21 18.39
CA GLU A 364 -1.98 -4.58 17.79
C GLU A 364 -2.03 -4.44 16.26
N ALA A 365 -3.11 -4.89 15.61
CA ALA A 365 -3.27 -4.76 14.17
C ALA A 365 -3.37 -3.28 13.70
N ARG A 366 -3.78 -2.35 14.58
CA ARG A 366 -3.74 -0.91 14.31
C ARG A 366 -2.32 -0.38 14.41
N LEU A 367 -1.59 -0.71 15.49
CA LEU A 367 -0.20 -0.27 15.68
C LEU A 367 0.76 -0.89 14.65
N GLY A 368 0.59 -2.17 14.32
CA GLY A 368 1.43 -2.89 13.37
C GLY A 368 1.28 -2.39 11.92
N ARG A 369 0.09 -1.89 11.53
CA ARG A 369 -0.09 -1.18 10.25
C ARG A 369 0.59 0.19 10.22
N GLN A 370 0.91 0.75 11.37
CA GLN A 370 1.48 2.08 11.54
C GLN A 370 3.00 2.05 11.80
N ALA A 371 3.57 0.88 12.10
CA ALA A 371 4.99 0.67 12.38
C ALA A 371 5.79 0.37 11.09
N THR A 372 6.92 1.03 10.91
CA THR A 372 7.83 0.86 9.77
C THR A 372 8.91 -0.17 10.10
N PRO A 373 9.56 -0.81 9.11
CA PRO A 373 10.79 -1.56 9.35
C PRO A 373 11.90 -0.76 10.06
N ALA A 374 11.91 0.57 9.88
CA ALA A 374 12.83 1.50 10.55
C ALA A 374 12.52 1.71 12.04
N ASP A 375 11.27 1.50 12.47
CA ASP A 375 10.87 1.57 13.89
C ASP A 375 11.20 0.29 14.66
N ARG A 376 11.71 -0.74 13.97
CA ARG A 376 12.24 -1.92 14.66
C ARG A 376 13.53 -1.49 15.35
N PRO A 377 13.63 -1.64 16.69
CA PRO A 377 14.87 -1.29 17.37
C PRO A 377 16.00 -2.04 16.70
N ALA A 378 17.04 -1.30 16.30
CA ALA A 378 18.25 -1.85 15.74
C ALA A 378 18.76 -2.94 16.68
N ARG A 379 18.44 -4.20 16.38
CA ARG A 379 18.80 -5.39 17.17
C ARG A 379 20.32 -5.64 17.21
N ARG A 380 21.12 -4.64 16.86
CA ARG A 380 22.54 -4.76 16.50
C ARG A 380 23.53 -4.09 17.46
N ARG A 381 23.09 -3.48 18.56
CA ARG A 381 24.03 -2.86 19.54
C ARG A 381 24.01 -3.47 20.95
N LEU A 382 23.06 -4.35 21.29
CA LEU A 382 23.05 -5.02 22.60
C LEU A 382 23.76 -6.39 22.61
N GLY A 383 24.14 -6.92 21.45
CA GLY A 383 24.86 -8.19 21.34
C GLY A 383 26.38 -8.09 21.48
N SER A 384 26.97 -6.89 21.30
CA SER A 384 28.43 -6.69 21.31
C SER A 384 28.98 -6.25 22.66
N GLU A 385 28.17 -5.63 23.53
CA GLU A 385 28.66 -5.18 24.85
C GLU A 385 28.67 -6.33 25.88
N HIS A 386 27.72 -7.27 25.81
CA HIS A 386 27.76 -8.45 26.69
C HIS A 386 28.83 -9.50 26.30
N ALA A 387 29.28 -9.52 25.04
CA ALA A 387 30.38 -10.39 24.63
C ALA A 387 31.77 -9.86 25.06
N ALA A 388 31.91 -8.53 25.23
CA ALA A 388 33.18 -7.90 25.63
C ALA A 388 33.43 -7.93 27.15
N GLN A 389 32.40 -8.14 27.98
CA GLN A 389 32.55 -8.21 29.44
C GLN A 389 32.82 -9.62 30.00
N GLN A 390 32.72 -10.67 29.18
CA GLN A 390 32.99 -12.06 29.62
C GLN A 390 34.35 -12.60 29.18
N SER A 391 35.19 -11.78 28.54
CA SER A 391 36.51 -12.17 28.04
C SER A 391 37.64 -11.41 28.77
N THR A 392 37.69 -11.55 30.09
CA THR A 392 38.91 -11.27 30.87
C THR A 392 39.54 -12.62 31.26
N PRO A 393 40.68 -13.03 30.70
CA PRO A 393 41.37 -14.25 31.11
C PRO A 393 42.01 -14.05 32.48
N GLY A 394 41.88 -15.04 33.36
CA GLY A 394 42.52 -15.04 34.67
C GLY A 394 44.04 -14.90 34.57
N GLU A 395 44.58 -13.94 35.31
CA GLU A 395 46.01 -13.78 35.49
C GLU A 395 46.42 -14.33 36.85
N THR A 396 47.36 -15.26 36.78
CA THR A 396 47.99 -16.04 37.84
C THR A 396 48.89 -15.18 38.72
N ARG A 397 48.88 -15.40 40.04
CA ARG A 397 49.98 -15.23 41.03
C ARG A 397 49.40 -15.43 42.44
N ALA A 398 50.02 -16.08 43.42
CA ALA A 398 51.21 -16.92 43.55
C ALA A 398 50.99 -17.76 44.81
#